data_AF-A0A224A112-F1
#
_entry.id   AF-A0A224A112-F1
#
_cell.length_a   1.000
_cell.length_b   1.000
_cell.length_c   1.000
_cell.angle_alpha   90.00
_cell.angle_beta   90.00
_cell.angle_gamma   90.00
#
_symmetry.space_group_name_H-M   'P 1'
#
loop_
_entity.id
_entity.type
_entity.pdbx_description
1 polymer ?
#
loop_
_entity_poly.entity_id
_entity_poly.type
_entity_poly.pdbx_seq_one_letter_code
_entity_poly.pdbx_strand_id
1 'polypeptide(L)'
;MLDLLMCSLLLFLFFFLYFYSIKIHFLSALLVMESMVLMLLIMSVGLSFTILEGLSIYLFVLTLSVTEAAYGLTLLMSLVKFKGSDLILGSVTNF
;
A
#
# COMPACT_ATOMS: atom_id res chain seq x y z
N MET A 1 7.28 -23.24 -4.50
CA MET A 1 7.64 -21.81 -4.32
C MET A 1 7.13 -20.95 -5.47
N LEU A 2 7.37 -21.34 -6.73
CA LEU A 2 6.88 -20.60 -7.90
C LEU A 2 5.35 -20.47 -7.95
N ASP A 3 4.58 -21.53 -7.63
CA ASP A 3 3.12 -21.45 -7.60
C ASP A 3 2.59 -20.46 -6.55
N LEU A 4 3.27 -20.40 -5.40
CA LEU A 4 2.96 -19.43 -4.34
C LEU A 4 3.22 -18.00 -4.83
N LEU A 5 4.37 -17.77 -5.47
CA LEU A 5 4.73 -16.49 -6.10
C LEU A 5 3.68 -16.06 -7.14
N MET A 6 3.22 -16.99 -7.99
CA MET A 6 2.18 -16.69 -8.98
C MET A 6 0.84 -16.33 -8.33
N CYS A 7 0.44 -17.05 -7.27
CA CYS A 7 -0.77 -16.73 -6.51
C CYS A 7 -0.69 -15.35 -5.86
N SER A 8 0.44 -15.00 -5.25
CA SER A 8 0.64 -13.66 -4.67
C SER A 8 0.68 -12.55 -5.71
N LEU A 9 1.11 -12.83 -6.94
CA LEU A 9 1.10 -11.87 -8.06
C LEU A 9 -0.33 -11.57 -8.52
N LEU A 10 -1.15 -12.61 -8.61
CA LEU A 10 -2.58 -12.50 -8.91
C LEU A 10 -3.32 -11.69 -7.82
N LEU A 11 -3.05 -11.99 -6.55
CA LEU A 11 -3.60 -11.24 -5.41
C LEU A 11 -3.15 -9.78 -5.40
N PHE A 12 -1.87 -9.50 -5.70
CA PHE A 12 -1.37 -8.14 -5.83
C PHE A 12 -2.13 -7.36 -6.91
N LEU A 13 -2.40 -7.99 -8.06
CA LEU A 13 -3.17 -7.39 -9.14
C LEU A 13 -4.63 -7.12 -8.72
N PHE A 14 -5.25 -8.01 -7.95
CA PHE A 14 -6.57 -7.76 -7.39
C PHE A 14 -6.59 -6.57 -6.43
N PHE A 15 -5.61 -6.45 -5.53
CA PHE A 15 -5.51 -5.29 -4.65
C PHE A 15 -5.29 -4.00 -5.43
N PHE A 16 -4.48 -4.04 -6.50
CA PHE A 16 -4.28 -2.90 -7.38
C PHE A 16 -5.58 -2.44 -8.05
N LEU A 17 -6.39 -3.36 -8.57
CA LEU A 17 -7.71 -3.04 -9.11
C LEU A 17 -8.66 -2.51 -8.01
N TYR A 18 -8.61 -3.09 -6.82
CA TYR A 18 -9.42 -2.65 -5.68
C TYR A 18 -9.07 -1.24 -5.23
N PHE A 19 -7.80 -0.85 -5.28
CA PHE A 19 -7.35 0.50 -4.94
C PHE A 19 -8.01 1.58 -5.81
N TYR A 20 -8.17 1.34 -7.11
CA TYR A 20 -8.88 2.28 -8.00
C TYR A 20 -10.38 2.41 -7.68
N SER A 21 -10.97 1.42 -7.01
CA SER A 21 -12.37 1.45 -6.59
C SER A 21 -12.58 2.39 -5.39
N ILE A 22 -11.54 2.63 -4.60
CA ILE A 22 -11.63 3.45 -3.38
C ILE A 22 -11.54 4.94 -3.76
N LYS A 23 -12.67 5.63 -3.62
CA LYS A 23 -12.76 7.08 -3.92
C LYS A 23 -13.25 7.94 -2.76
N ILE A 24 -13.70 7.32 -1.67
CA ILE A 24 -14.47 8.02 -0.63
C ILE A 24 -13.58 8.41 0.54
N HIS A 25 -12.93 7.43 1.19
CA HIS A 25 -12.13 7.67 2.39
C HIS A 25 -10.63 7.54 2.11
N PHE A 26 -9.86 8.54 2.52
CA PHE A 26 -8.41 8.52 2.38
C PHE A 26 -7.77 7.42 3.24
N LEU A 27 -8.35 7.17 4.43
CA LEU A 27 -7.90 6.09 5.32
C LEU A 27 -8.04 4.70 4.69
N SER A 28 -9.13 4.43 3.97
CA SER A 28 -9.30 3.14 3.28
C SER A 28 -8.31 2.97 2.13
N ALA A 29 -7.94 4.06 1.46
CA ALA A 29 -6.91 4.02 0.42
C ALA A 29 -5.53 3.70 1.01
N LEU A 30 -5.19 4.26 2.18
CA LEU A 30 -3.96 3.95 2.91
C LEU A 30 -3.90 2.48 3.34
N LEU A 31 -4.99 1.92 3.88
CA LEU A 31 -5.05 0.51 4.27
C LEU A 31 -4.83 -0.44 3.09
N VAL A 32 -5.36 -0.11 1.91
CA VAL A 32 -5.13 -0.92 0.71
C VAL A 32 -3.69 -0.81 0.22
N MET A 33 -3.08 0.37 0.30
CA MET A 33 -1.65 0.52 0.02
C MET A 33 -0.78 -0.33 0.96
N GLU A 34 -1.11 -0.39 2.25
CA GLU A 34 -0.41 -1.25 3.20
C GLU A 34 -0.59 -2.74 2.85
N SER A 35 -1.79 -3.16 2.44
CA SER A 35 -2.01 -4.53 1.98
C SER A 35 -1.19 -4.89 0.73
N MET A 36 -1.01 -3.94 -0.20
CA MET A 36 -0.16 -4.14 -1.37
C MET A 36 1.33 -4.25 -1.01
N VAL A 37 1.81 -3.43 -0.08
CA VAL A 37 3.18 -3.51 0.45
C VAL A 37 3.42 -4.86 1.12
N LEU A 38 2.46 -5.36 1.89
CA LEU A 38 2.57 -6.65 2.56
C LEU A 38 2.68 -7.80 1.55
N MET A 39 1.88 -7.76 0.48
CA MET A 39 2.00 -8.71 -0.64
C MET A 39 3.37 -8.62 -1.32
N LEU A 40 3.90 -7.41 -1.50
CA LEU A 40 5.24 -7.19 -2.08
C LEU A 40 6.35 -7.72 -1.16
N LEU A 41 6.20 -7.61 0.17
CA LEU A 41 7.15 -8.19 1.13
C LEU A 41 7.14 -9.72 1.06
N ILE A 42 5.97 -10.37 1.00
CA ILE A 42 5.86 -11.82 0.84
C ILE A 42 6.57 -12.27 -0.45
N MET A 43 6.38 -11.52 -1.54
CA MET A 43 7.07 -11.75 -2.81
C MET A 43 8.58 -11.62 -2.70
N SER A 44 9.07 -10.57 -2.01
CA SER A 44 10.51 -10.34 -1.84
C SER A 44 11.19 -11.45 -1.02
N VAL A 45 10.51 -11.96 0.01
CA VAL A 45 10.99 -13.12 0.79
C VAL A 45 11.01 -14.37 -0.09
N GLY A 46 9.92 -14.63 -0.84
CA GLY A 46 9.87 -15.74 -1.79
C GLY A 46 10.99 -15.71 -2.82
N LEU A 47 11.28 -14.54 -3.39
CA LEU A 47 12.38 -14.33 -4.34
C LEU A 47 13.75 -14.56 -3.71
N SER A 48 13.98 -14.05 -2.49
CA SER A 48 15.26 -14.24 -1.79
C SER A 48 15.59 -15.72 -1.59
N PHE A 49 14.59 -16.55 -1.25
CA PHE A 49 14.77 -18.00 -1.15
C PHE A 49 15.06 -18.68 -2.50
N THR A 50 14.54 -18.16 -3.61
CA THR A 50 14.77 -18.76 -4.95
C THR A 50 16.13 -18.39 -5.55
N ILE A 51 16.62 -17.18 -5.30
CA ILE A 51 17.87 -16.66 -5.90
C ILE A 51 19.06 -16.94 -4.96
N LEU A 52 18.82 -17.47 -3.75
CA LEU A 52 19.82 -17.63 -2.67
C LEU A 52 20.58 -16.33 -2.34
N GLU A 53 19.96 -15.18 -2.60
CA GLU A 53 20.49 -13.90 -2.14
C GLU A 53 20.02 -13.61 -0.71
N GLY A 54 20.85 -12.89 0.03
CA GLY A 54 20.58 -12.53 1.42
C GLY A 54 19.32 -11.67 1.59
N LEU A 55 18.91 -11.50 2.85
CA LEU A 55 17.70 -10.73 3.25
C LEU A 55 17.86 -9.20 3.13
N SER A 56 18.93 -8.70 2.50
CA SER A 56 19.23 -7.26 2.40
C SER A 56 18.15 -6.52 1.60
N ILE A 57 17.70 -7.09 0.47
CA ILE A 57 16.66 -6.51 -0.38
C ILE A 57 15.34 -6.43 0.38
N TYR A 58 14.99 -7.47 1.13
CA TYR A 58 13.80 -7.50 1.98
C TYR A 58 13.81 -6.36 3.02
N LEU A 59 14.91 -6.21 3.75
CA LEU A 59 15.04 -5.15 4.77
C LEU A 59 15.00 -3.76 4.15
N PHE A 60 15.66 -3.58 3.00
CA PHE A 60 15.63 -2.31 2.27
C PHE A 60 14.20 -1.92 1.88
N VAL A 61 13.46 -2.84 1.27
CA VAL A 61 12.05 -2.63 0.89
C VAL A 61 11.16 -2.34 2.10
N LEU A 62 11.38 -3.04 3.23
CA LEU A 62 10.64 -2.80 4.47
C LEU A 62 10.88 -1.39 5.02
N THR A 63 12.13 -0.91 5.01
CA THR A 63 12.41 0.44 5.52
C THR A 63 11.75 1.53 4.68
N LEU A 64 11.79 1.41 3.35
CA LEU A 64 11.14 2.37 2.46
C LEU A 64 9.61 2.35 2.65
N SER A 65 9.01 1.18 2.74
CA SER A 65 7.56 1.06 2.85
C SER A 65 6.99 1.64 4.14
N VAL A 66 7.69 1.47 5.28
CA VAL A 66 7.28 2.10 6.55
C VAL A 66 7.37 3.62 6.47
N THR A 67 8.40 4.16 5.80
CA THR A 67 8.51 5.62 5.63
C THR A 67 7.41 6.21 4.74
N GLU A 68 7.03 5.51 3.66
CA GLU A 68 5.91 5.93 2.81
C GLU A 68 4.58 5.96 3.57
N ALA A 69 4.31 4.94 4.40
CA ALA A 69 3.12 4.90 5.24
C ALA A 69 3.10 6.05 6.27
N ALA A 70 4.26 6.36 6.88
CA ALA A 70 4.39 7.49 7.79
C ALA A 70 4.06 8.82 7.08
N TYR A 71 4.62 9.06 5.89
CA TYR A 71 4.28 10.24 5.09
C TYR A 71 2.79 10.27 4.72
N GLY A 72 2.20 9.14 4.33
CA GLY A 72 0.77 9.02 4.04
C GLY A 72 -0.14 9.42 5.20
N LEU A 73 0.19 8.98 6.43
CA LEU A 73 -0.55 9.35 7.64
C LEU A 73 -0.37 10.83 8.02
N THR A 74 0.83 11.40 7.85
CA THR A 74 1.03 12.85 8.08
C THR A 74 0.18 13.69 7.14
N LEU A 75 0.04 13.28 5.88
CA LEU A 75 -0.85 13.89 4.90
C LEU A 75 -2.32 13.79 5.33
N LEU A 76 -2.78 12.60 5.75
CA LEU A 76 -4.13 12.41 6.28
C LEU A 76 -4.40 13.39 7.41
N MET A 77 -3.49 13.46 8.39
CA MET A 77 -3.67 14.33 9.55
C MET A 77 -3.72 15.82 9.16
N SER A 78 -2.96 16.23 8.15
CA SER A 78 -3.06 17.59 7.61
C SER A 78 -4.43 17.83 6.95
N LEU A 79 -4.92 16.88 6.15
CA LEU A 79 -6.22 16.99 5.46
C LEU A 79 -7.39 17.07 6.45
N VAL A 80 -7.37 16.25 7.51
CA VAL A 80 -8.36 16.29 8.58
C VAL A 80 -8.35 17.64 9.29
N LYS A 81 -7.18 18.24 9.54
CA LYS A 81 -7.08 19.58 10.12
C LYS A 81 -7.66 20.68 9.23
N PHE A 82 -7.57 20.55 7.91
CA PHE A 82 -8.06 21.56 6.97
C PHE A 82 -9.55 21.40 6.59
N LYS A 83 -10.03 20.17 6.39
CA LYS A 83 -11.41 19.88 5.92
C LYS A 83 -12.33 19.30 7.00
N GLY A 84 -11.80 18.91 8.16
CA GLY A 84 -12.57 18.29 9.24
C GLY A 84 -13.10 16.88 8.93
N SER A 85 -12.84 16.33 7.74
CA SER A 85 -13.31 15.01 7.32
C SER A 85 -12.26 14.27 6.48
N ASP A 86 -12.28 12.93 6.56
CA ASP A 86 -11.41 12.00 5.81
C ASP A 86 -11.84 11.78 4.35
N LEU A 87 -12.72 12.64 3.82
CA LEU A 87 -13.26 12.51 2.47
C LEU A 87 -12.26 13.07 1.45
N ILE A 88 -11.87 12.22 0.48
CA ILE A 88 -10.96 12.60 -0.61
C ILE A 88 -11.63 13.66 -1.51
N LEU A 89 -12.89 13.43 -1.83
CA LEU A 89 -13.74 14.41 -2.51
C LEU A 89 -14.29 15.39 -1.47
N GLY A 90 -13.48 16.39 -1.12
CA GLY A 90 -14.05 17.56 -0.47
C GLY A 90 -15.08 18.15 -1.42
N SER A 91 -16.32 18.24 -0.98
CA SER A 91 -17.43 18.84 -1.70
C SER A 91 -17.01 20.16 -2.35
N VAL A 92 -16.73 20.14 -3.65
CA VAL A 92 -17.02 21.29 -4.51
C VAL A 92 -18.53 21.24 -4.73
N THR A 93 -19.26 21.70 -3.72
CA THR A 93 -20.64 22.14 -3.87
C THR A 93 -20.63 23.61 -3.51
N ASN A 94 -20.04 24.42 -4.38
CA ASN A 94 -20.28 25.85 -4.41
C ASN A 94 -20.94 26.15 -5.75
N PHE A 95 -22.23 26.49 -5.66
CA PHE A 95 -23.22 26.85 -6.68
C PHE A 95 -23.97 25.71 -7.35
#